data_AF-A0A832GIP4-F1
#
_entry.id   AF-A0A832GIP4-F1
#
_cell.length_a   1.000
_cell.length_b   1.000
_cell.length_c   1.000
_cell.angle_alpha   90.00
_cell.angle_beta   90.00
_cell.angle_gamma   90.00
#
_symmetry.space_group_name_H-M   'P 1'
#
loop_
_entity.id
_entity.type
_entity.pdbx_description
1 polymer ?
#
loop_
_entity_poly.entity_id
_entity_poly.type
_entity_poly.pdbx_seq_one_letter_code
_entity_poly.pdbx_strand_id
1 'polypeptide(L)'
;MPITIIPCDAVPYEAIQVMRGSDWLKVREGLRGGGGTDMVAGLQAALELTPKPDAVIVLTEGYTPFPTERPKDTVVIWALWQYGDAEPPLPPMPPWQKRDVVVIPIQ
;
A
#
# COMPACT_ATOMS: atom_id res chain seq x y z
N MET A 1 -17.78 -0.91 -6.91
CA MET A 1 -17.37 -0.23 -5.67
C MET A 1 -16.17 0.64 -6.03
N PRO A 2 -16.16 1.93 -5.71
CA PRO A 2 -15.00 2.79 -5.98
C PRO A 2 -13.76 2.27 -5.27
N ILE A 3 -12.61 2.34 -5.94
CA ILE A 3 -11.30 2.09 -5.34
C ILE A 3 -10.64 3.45 -5.13
N THR A 4 -10.05 3.67 -3.97
CA THR A 4 -9.21 4.84 -3.71
C THR A 4 -7.76 4.43 -3.79
N ILE A 5 -6.97 5.10 -4.62
CA ILE A 5 -5.52 4.91 -4.71
C ILE A 5 -4.85 6.09 -4.03
N ILE A 6 -3.98 5.86 -3.06
CA ILE A 6 -3.11 6.88 -2.47
C ILE A 6 -1.69 6.59 -2.95
N PRO A 7 -1.15 7.36 -3.90
CA PRO A 7 0.27 7.28 -4.22
C PRO A 7 1.07 7.69 -2.98
N CYS A 8 2.12 6.96 -2.66
CA CYS A 8 2.94 7.26 -1.50
C CYS A 8 4.41 6.99 -1.82
N ASP A 9 5.26 7.89 -1.37
CA ASP A 9 6.72 7.81 -1.44
C ASP A 9 7.23 8.07 -0.02
N ALA A 10 8.06 9.09 0.23
CA ALA A 10 8.36 9.54 1.59
C ALA A 10 7.14 10.16 2.31
N VAL A 11 6.14 10.60 1.55
CA VAL A 11 4.87 11.15 2.05
C VAL A 11 3.70 10.64 1.18
N PRO A 12 2.46 10.57 1.72
CA PRO A 12 1.28 10.31 0.93
C PRO A 12 0.95 11.51 0.03
N TYR A 13 0.51 11.23 -1.20
CA TYR A 13 -0.01 12.21 -2.13
C TYR A 13 -1.55 12.20 -2.15
N GLU A 14 -2.12 13.09 -2.95
CA GLU A 14 -3.57 13.23 -3.09
C GLU A 14 -4.24 11.91 -3.50
N ALA A 15 -5.30 11.55 -2.80
CA ALA A 15 -6.07 10.34 -3.05
C ALA A 15 -6.82 10.40 -4.39
N ILE A 16 -6.68 9.35 -5.19
CA ILE A 16 -7.27 9.23 -6.51
C ILE A 16 -8.44 8.26 -6.44
N GLN A 17 -9.66 8.79 -6.60
CA GLN A 17 -10.86 7.96 -6.79
C GLN A 17 -10.86 7.32 -8.18
N VAL A 18 -11.03 6.00 -8.22
CA VAL A 18 -11.15 5.16 -9.42
C VAL A 18 -12.52 4.50 -9.42
N MET A 19 -13.36 4.89 -10.37
CA MET A 19 -14.74 4.40 -10.51
C MET A 19 -14.87 3.32 -11.58
N ARG A 20 -14.00 3.38 -12.60
CA ARG A 20 -14.04 2.53 -13.81
C ARG A 20 -12.64 2.37 -14.41
N GLY A 21 -12.45 1.33 -15.22
CA GLY A 21 -11.15 1.05 -15.86
C GLY A 21 -10.64 2.18 -16.76
N SER A 22 -11.52 3.01 -17.33
CA SER A 22 -11.12 4.17 -18.13
C SER A 22 -10.47 5.29 -17.32
N ASP A 23 -10.52 5.25 -15.98
CA ASP A 23 -9.90 6.25 -15.12
C ASP A 23 -8.37 6.04 -14.97
N TRP A 24 -7.80 5.02 -15.64
CA TRP A 24 -6.38 4.68 -15.54
C TRP A 24 -5.45 5.85 -15.92
N LEU A 25 -5.85 6.71 -16.86
CA LEU A 25 -5.02 7.85 -17.27
C LEU A 25 -4.85 8.84 -16.11
N LYS A 26 -5.94 9.12 -15.38
CA LYS A 26 -5.93 9.93 -14.15
C LYS A 26 -5.02 9.32 -13.09
N VAL A 27 -5.08 8.00 -12.91
CA VAL A 27 -4.19 7.30 -11.98
C VAL A 27 -2.73 7.54 -12.39
N ARG A 28 -2.38 7.26 -13.65
CA ARG A 28 -1.02 7.41 -14.16
C ARG A 28 -0.48 8.83 -13.98
N GLU A 29 -1.28 9.85 -14.25
CA GLU A 29 -0.88 11.27 -14.09
C GLU A 29 -0.68 11.66 -12.62
N GLY A 30 -1.42 11.02 -11.70
CA GLY A 30 -1.32 11.26 -10.27
C GLY A 30 -0.25 10.45 -9.54
N LEU A 31 0.36 9.44 -10.19
CA LEU A 31 1.47 8.69 -9.61
C LEU A 31 2.72 9.59 -9.53
N ARG A 32 3.06 10.00 -8.31
CA ARG A 32 4.22 10.83 -7.96
C ARG A 32 5.18 10.05 -7.06
N GLY A 33 6.45 10.46 -7.02
CA GLY A 33 7.46 9.87 -6.13
C GLY A 33 8.88 10.34 -6.45
N GLY A 34 9.89 9.67 -5.86
CA GLY A 34 11.32 9.89 -6.12
C GLY A 34 12.13 10.43 -4.94
N GLY A 35 11.55 10.49 -3.73
CA GLY A 35 12.15 11.03 -2.51
C GLY A 35 12.41 10.00 -1.39
N GLY A 36 12.02 8.73 -1.57
CA GLY A 36 12.20 7.66 -0.58
C GLY A 36 10.93 6.83 -0.40
N THR A 37 10.81 6.05 0.67
CA THR A 37 9.62 5.20 0.84
C THR A 37 9.23 5.05 2.30
N ASP A 38 8.07 5.61 2.66
CA ASP A 38 7.43 5.45 3.96
C ASP A 38 5.97 5.01 3.77
N MET A 39 5.76 3.70 3.72
CA MET A 39 4.41 3.11 3.66
C MET A 39 3.65 3.20 4.99
N VAL A 40 4.30 3.55 6.10
CA VAL A 40 3.58 3.87 7.34
C VAL A 40 2.76 5.14 7.13
N ALA A 41 3.34 6.17 6.51
CA ALA A 41 2.65 7.41 6.18
C ALA A 41 1.50 7.18 5.18
N GLY A 42 1.71 6.34 4.16
CA GLY A 42 0.67 5.95 3.21
C GLY A 42 -0.50 5.21 3.86
N LEU A 43 -0.20 4.26 4.75
CA LEU A 43 -1.24 3.53 5.50
C LEU A 43 -2.03 4.46 6.43
N GLN A 44 -1.36 5.38 7.13
CA GLN A 44 -2.03 6.37 7.98
C GLN A 44 -3.01 7.23 7.17
N ALA A 45 -2.58 7.77 6.03
CA ALA A 45 -3.46 8.53 5.14
C ALA A 45 -4.68 7.72 4.66
N ALA A 46 -4.49 6.42 4.37
CA ALA A 46 -5.61 5.55 4.01
C ALA A 46 -6.60 5.36 5.17
N LEU A 47 -6.11 5.21 6.40
CA LEU A 47 -6.95 5.02 7.60
C LEU A 47 -7.70 6.29 8.01
N GLU A 48 -7.26 7.47 7.57
CA GLU A 48 -7.91 8.77 7.79
C GLU A 48 -9.01 9.10 6.78
N LEU A 49 -9.14 8.31 5.70
CA LEU A 49 -10.21 8.50 4.73
C LEU A 49 -11.59 8.42 5.41
N THR A 50 -12.54 9.18 4.86
CA THR A 50 -13.94 9.12 5.28
C THR A 50 -14.82 8.81 4.06
N PRO A 51 -15.52 7.66 4.04
CA PRO A 51 -15.53 6.62 5.08
C PRO A 51 -14.17 5.91 5.23
N LYS A 52 -13.90 5.42 6.45
CA LYS A 52 -12.70 4.62 6.73
C LYS A 52 -12.76 3.33 5.91
N PRO A 53 -11.68 2.91 5.23
CA PRO A 53 -11.71 1.72 4.40
C PRO A 53 -11.78 0.45 5.24
N ASP A 54 -12.60 -0.52 4.79
CA ASP A 54 -12.65 -1.86 5.37
C ASP A 54 -11.33 -2.64 5.13
N ALA A 55 -10.68 -2.36 3.99
CA ALA A 55 -9.41 -2.97 3.61
C ALA A 55 -8.47 -1.98 2.92
N VAL A 56 -7.17 -2.10 3.22
CA VAL A 56 -6.07 -1.40 2.55
C VAL A 56 -5.11 -2.44 1.99
N ILE A 57 -4.79 -2.32 0.70
CA ILE A 57 -3.75 -3.11 0.05
C ILE A 57 -2.56 -2.19 -0.18
N VAL A 58 -1.43 -2.49 0.46
CA VAL A 58 -0.18 -1.78 0.27
C VAL A 58 0.63 -2.51 -0.79
N LEU A 59 0.94 -1.84 -1.89
CA LEU A 59 1.76 -2.37 -2.99
C LEU A 59 3.17 -1.78 -2.90
N THR A 60 4.18 -2.62 -2.70
CA THR A 60 5.58 -2.20 -2.51
C THR A 60 6.55 -3.36 -2.73
N GLU A 61 7.85 -3.09 -2.91
CA GLU A 61 8.94 -4.08 -2.78
C GLU A 61 9.16 -4.54 -1.34
N GLY A 62 8.70 -3.77 -0.36
CA GLY A 62 8.96 -4.04 1.06
C GLY A 62 10.17 -3.30 1.62
N TYR A 63 10.96 -2.59 0.81
CA TYR A 63 12.02 -1.69 1.28
C TYR A 63 11.45 -0.38 1.84
N THR A 64 10.74 -0.47 2.96
CA THR A 64 10.07 0.64 3.63
C THR A 64 9.90 0.31 5.12
N PRO A 65 9.77 1.30 6.00
CA PRO A 65 9.34 1.05 7.37
C PRO A 65 7.99 0.32 7.40
N PHE A 66 7.86 -0.62 8.34
CA PHE A 66 6.59 -1.30 8.62
C PHE A 66 6.02 -0.80 9.95
N PRO A 67 4.68 -0.72 10.09
CA PRO A 67 4.05 -0.33 11.35
C PRO A 67 4.34 -1.35 12.44
N THR A 68 4.56 -0.87 13.66
CA THR A 68 4.73 -1.71 14.86
C THR A 68 3.40 -2.18 15.47
N GLU A 69 2.27 -1.69 14.95
CA GLU A 69 0.92 -2.05 15.38
C GLU A 69 -0.01 -2.29 14.19
N ARG A 70 -1.01 -3.13 14.38
CA ARG A 70 -2.06 -3.38 13.39
C ARG A 70 -3.27 -2.47 13.63
N PRO A 71 -3.90 -1.92 12.57
CA PRO A 71 -5.21 -1.33 12.70
C PRO A 71 -6.23 -2.34 13.22
N LYS A 72 -7.11 -1.93 14.14
CA LYS A 72 -8.10 -2.82 14.77
C LYS A 72 -9.24 -3.23 13.82
N ASP A 73 -9.76 -2.26 13.07
CA ASP A 73 -11.00 -2.40 12.29
C ASP A 73 -10.77 -2.27 10.77
N THR A 74 -9.53 -2.41 10.30
CA THR A 74 -9.19 -2.36 8.88
C THR A 74 -8.26 -3.51 8.55
N VAL A 75 -8.64 -4.31 7.56
CA VAL A 75 -7.77 -5.35 7.01
C VAL A 75 -6.64 -4.67 6.25
N VAL A 76 -5.39 -5.04 6.54
CA VAL A 76 -4.24 -4.55 5.80
C VAL A 76 -3.52 -5.74 5.19
N ILE A 77 -3.35 -5.70 3.86
CA ILE A 77 -2.60 -6.68 3.09
C ILE A 77 -1.35 -6.01 2.53
N TRP A 78 -0.18 -6.56 2.85
CA TRP A 78 1.10 -6.21 2.26
C TRP A 78 1.30 -7.07 1.01
N ALA A 79 1.05 -6.47 -0.14
CA ALA A 79 1.28 -7.08 -1.44
C ALA A 79 2.69 -6.70 -1.92
N LEU A 80 3.63 -7.62 -1.68
CA LEU A 80 5.07 -7.40 -1.81
C LEU A 80 5.58 -7.94 -3.15
N TRP A 81 6.16 -7.11 -4.01
CA TRP A 81 6.71 -7.61 -5.26
C TRP A 81 8.07 -8.28 -5.07
N GLN A 82 8.22 -9.43 -5.71
CA GLN A 82 9.46 -10.20 -5.75
C GLN A 82 10.07 -10.08 -7.15
N TYR A 83 11.27 -9.50 -7.23
CA TYR A 83 12.02 -9.38 -8.49
C TYR A 83 13.15 -10.42 -8.54
N GLY A 84 13.08 -11.32 -9.53
CA GLY A 84 13.98 -12.47 -9.62
C GLY A 84 13.83 -13.42 -8.42
N ASP A 85 14.94 -14.01 -7.99
CA ASP A 85 14.96 -15.02 -6.92
C ASP A 85 15.07 -14.41 -5.50
N ALA A 86 15.18 -13.09 -5.37
CA ALA A 86 15.36 -12.43 -4.08
C ALA A 86 14.03 -12.28 -3.34
N GLU A 87 13.91 -12.86 -2.15
CA GLU A 87 12.74 -12.67 -1.28
C GLU A 87 12.61 -11.19 -0.85
N PRO A 88 11.41 -10.59 -0.93
CA PRO A 88 11.21 -9.21 -0.51
C PRO A 88 11.31 -9.08 1.01
N PRO A 89 11.75 -7.92 1.55
CA PRO A 89 11.65 -7.65 2.97
C PRO A 89 10.21 -7.77 3.48
N LEU A 90 10.01 -8.53 4.55
CA LEU A 90 8.69 -8.79 5.13
C LEU A 90 8.43 -7.88 6.35
N PRO A 91 7.16 -7.56 6.65
CA PRO A 91 6.80 -6.90 7.90
C PRO A 91 7.17 -7.76 9.12
N PRO A 92 7.45 -7.15 10.29
CA PRO A 92 7.75 -7.88 11.50
C PRO A 92 6.55 -8.71 11.97
N MET A 93 6.80 -9.95 12.37
CA MET A 93 5.79 -10.86 12.89
C MET A 93 6.22 -11.33 14.29
N PRO A 94 5.67 -10.80 15.39
CA PRO A 94 4.51 -9.88 15.51
C PRO A 94 4.79 -8.39 15.16
N PRO A 95 3.75 -7.55 14.93
CA PRO A 95 2.31 -7.83 15.10
C PRO A 95 1.64 -8.44 13.87
N TRP A 96 2.31 -8.38 12.72
CA TRP A 96 1.79 -8.90 11.47
C TRP A 96 1.80 -10.43 11.47
N GLN A 97 1.01 -11.02 10.59
CA GLN A 97 0.88 -12.46 10.43
C GLN A 97 1.10 -12.83 8.97
N LYS A 98 1.45 -14.09 8.72
CA LYS A 98 1.62 -14.62 7.35
C LYS A 98 0.42 -14.36 6.44
N ARG A 99 -0.81 -14.37 7.00
CA ARG A 99 -2.05 -14.11 6.26
C ARG A 99 -2.19 -12.65 5.77
N ASP A 100 -1.45 -11.73 6.37
CA ASP A 100 -1.50 -10.30 6.05
C ASP A 100 -0.51 -9.95 4.92
N VAL A 101 0.22 -10.94 4.39
CA VAL A 101 1.26 -10.76 3.38
C VAL A 101 0.96 -11.62 2.16
N VAL A 102 1.07 -11.03 0.98
CA VAL A 102 1.02 -11.70 -0.31
C VAL A 102 2.29 -11.34 -1.08
N VAL A 103 3.12 -12.33 -1.40
CA VAL A 103 4.26 -12.11 -2.29
C VAL A 103 3.79 -12.27 -3.73
N ILE A 104 4.10 -11.28 -4.56
CA ILE A 104 3.73 -11.20 -5.98
C ILE A 104 4.99 -11.33 -6.82
N PRO A 105 5.24 -12.50 -7.43
CA PRO A 105 6.36 -12.66 -8.35
C PRO A 105 6.18 -11.77 -9.58
N ILE A 106 7.20 -10.95 -9.90
CA ILE A 106 7.26 -10.16 -11.12
C ILE A 106 8.41 -10.71 -11.97
N GLN A 107 8.07 -11.14 -13.20
CA GLN A 107 9.00 -11.64 -14.21
C GLN A 107 9.63 -10.51 -15.02
#